data_AF-A0A1B8RZN8-F1
#
_entry.id   AF-A0A1B8RZN8-F1
#
_cell.length_a   1.000
_cell.length_b   1.000
_cell.length_c   1.000
_cell.angle_alpha   90.00
_cell.angle_beta   90.00
_cell.angle_gamma   90.00
#
_symmetry.space_group_name_H-M   'P 1'
#
loop_
_entity.id
_entity.type
_entity.pdbx_description
1 polymer ?
#
loop_
_entity_poly.entity_id
_entity_poly.type
_entity_poly.pdbx_seq_one_letter_code
_entity_poly.pdbx_strand_id
1 'polypeptide(L)'
;MKIRKELIEGYTRLLTMGRAVNAPDPMADLAQFDADIRAMQKRAHKEGNLDWLRLALDALIASPDGRIGQFAGQQYPFSDQELEALFRRAYGMIWPDQPLSEPGDEADLEFVEMSAEEWDAFTGA
;
A
#
# COMPACT_ATOMS: atom_id res chain seq x y z
N MET A 1 -17.06 -0.32 -1.59
CA MET A 1 -16.57 -1.74 -1.61
C MET A 1 -15.67 -1.97 -0.41
N LYS A 2 -15.84 -3.07 0.31
CA LYS A 2 -15.02 -3.36 1.50
C LYS A 2 -13.75 -4.09 1.13
N ILE A 3 -12.64 -3.73 1.76
CA ILE A 3 -11.36 -4.42 1.64
C ILE A 3 -10.79 -4.69 3.03
N ARG A 4 -10.22 -5.87 3.21
CA ARG A 4 -9.55 -6.25 4.47
C ARG A 4 -8.34 -5.36 4.70
N LYS A 5 -8.36 -4.56 5.78
CA LYS A 5 -7.26 -3.63 6.12
C LYS A 5 -5.94 -4.37 6.34
N GLU A 6 -5.97 -5.47 7.06
CA GLU A 6 -4.79 -6.27 7.41
C GLU A 6 -4.14 -6.95 6.20
N LEU A 7 -4.90 -7.17 5.11
CA LEU A 7 -4.35 -7.63 3.84
C LEU A 7 -3.39 -6.58 3.28
N ILE A 8 -3.87 -5.34 3.18
CA ILE A 8 -3.09 -4.23 2.63
C ILE A 8 -1.94 -3.85 3.56
N GLU A 9 -2.16 -3.83 4.88
CA GLU A 9 -1.07 -3.67 5.86
C GLU A 9 0.01 -4.75 5.71
N GLY A 10 -0.37 -6.00 5.46
CA GLY A 10 0.58 -7.09 5.25
C GLY A 10 1.55 -6.86 4.09
N TYR A 11 1.13 -6.07 3.09
CA TYR A 11 1.94 -5.65 1.96
C TYR A 11 2.71 -4.36 2.25
N THR A 12 2.03 -3.32 2.73
CA THR A 12 2.66 -2.00 2.97
C THR A 12 3.66 -2.03 4.12
N ARG A 13 3.57 -2.97 5.07
CA ARG A 13 4.60 -3.20 6.10
C ARG A 13 5.97 -3.55 5.52
N LEU A 14 6.04 -4.12 4.31
CA LEU A 14 7.32 -4.33 3.64
C LEU A 14 7.99 -2.99 3.30
N LEU A 15 7.21 -1.94 3.08
CA LEU A 15 7.71 -0.59 2.82
C LEU A 15 7.95 0.17 4.12
N THR A 16 7.04 0.08 5.10
CA THR A 16 7.06 0.92 6.30
C THR A 16 7.80 0.31 7.50
N MET A 17 8.19 -0.96 7.40
CA MET A 17 9.04 -1.67 8.37
C MET A 17 10.12 -2.51 7.66
N GLY A 18 10.39 -2.17 6.40
CA GLY A 18 11.32 -2.86 5.53
C GLY A 18 12.79 -2.55 5.80
N ARG A 19 13.64 -2.95 4.86
CA ARG A 19 15.07 -2.68 4.96
C ARG A 19 15.36 -1.19 4.90
N ALA A 20 14.74 -0.48 3.96
CA ALA A 20 15.00 0.94 3.70
C ALA A 20 14.77 1.83 4.94
N VAL A 21 13.82 1.45 5.79
CA VAL A 21 13.44 2.18 7.02
C VAL A 21 14.56 2.22 8.06
N ASN A 22 15.58 1.36 7.95
CA ASN A 22 16.74 1.36 8.83
C ASN A 22 17.84 2.37 8.43
N ALA A 23 17.69 3.07 7.31
CA ALA A 23 18.64 4.10 6.92
C ALA A 23 18.61 5.29 7.90
N PRO A 24 19.72 6.05 8.04
CA PRO A 24 19.75 7.24 8.90
C PRO A 24 18.69 8.29 8.53
N ASP A 25 18.39 8.39 7.24
CA ASP A 25 17.30 9.19 6.69
C ASP A 25 16.62 8.38 5.57
N PRO A 26 15.58 7.58 5.89
CA PRO A 26 14.92 6.70 4.92
C PRO A 26 14.30 7.46 3.75
N MET A 27 13.78 8.66 3.99
CA MET A 27 13.04 9.43 2.98
C MET A 27 13.94 10.30 2.09
N ALA A 28 15.25 10.37 2.36
CA ALA A 28 16.21 11.09 1.52
C ALA A 28 16.30 10.55 0.08
N ASP A 29 16.09 9.24 -0.11
CA ASP A 29 16.12 8.60 -1.43
C ASP A 29 15.11 7.44 -1.50
N LEU A 30 14.00 7.68 -2.20
CA LEU A 30 12.95 6.67 -2.40
C LEU A 30 13.44 5.42 -3.16
N ALA A 31 14.55 5.50 -3.91
CA ALA A 31 15.10 4.34 -4.59
C ALA A 31 15.60 3.25 -3.61
N GLN A 32 15.85 3.62 -2.35
CA GLN A 32 16.20 2.64 -1.30
C GLN A 32 15.07 1.65 -1.04
N PHE A 33 13.81 2.04 -1.28
CA PHE A 33 12.64 1.17 -1.12
C PHE A 33 12.40 0.26 -2.32
N ASP A 34 13.12 0.40 -3.45
CA ASP A 34 12.86 -0.38 -4.67
C ASP A 34 12.90 -1.90 -4.45
N ALA A 35 13.81 -2.36 -3.58
CA ALA A 35 13.88 -3.78 -3.22
C ALA A 35 12.65 -4.24 -2.42
N ASP A 36 12.21 -3.41 -1.48
CA ASP A 36 11.04 -3.65 -0.64
C ASP A 36 9.75 -3.61 -1.49
N ILE A 37 9.64 -2.68 -2.45
CA ILE A 37 8.54 -2.58 -3.43
C ILE A 37 8.49 -3.84 -4.31
N ARG A 38 9.63 -4.34 -4.80
CA ARG A 38 9.66 -5.61 -5.57
C ARG A 38 9.23 -6.79 -4.72
N ALA A 39 9.61 -6.83 -3.44
CA ALA A 39 9.19 -7.88 -2.52
C ALA A 39 7.66 -7.84 -2.30
N MET A 40 7.11 -6.64 -2.11
CA MET A 40 5.67 -6.39 -2.00
C MET A 40 4.91 -6.87 -3.24
N GLN A 41 5.34 -6.45 -4.43
CA GLN A 41 4.75 -6.88 -5.71
C GLN A 41 4.79 -8.39 -5.87
N LYS A 42 5.96 -9.01 -5.65
CA LYS A 42 6.14 -10.45 -5.79
C LYS A 42 5.22 -11.23 -4.86
N ARG A 43 5.04 -10.76 -3.63
CA ARG A 43 4.17 -11.39 -2.64
C ARG A 43 2.70 -11.26 -3.04
N ALA A 44 2.24 -10.05 -3.34
CA ALA A 44 0.85 -9.81 -3.75
C ALA A 44 0.48 -10.59 -5.01
N HIS A 45 1.40 -10.68 -5.98
CA HIS A 45 1.20 -11.50 -7.19
C HIS A 45 1.08 -12.99 -6.87
N LYS A 46 1.98 -13.55 -6.04
CA LYS A 46 1.93 -14.95 -5.63
C LYS A 46 0.63 -15.31 -4.90
N GLU A 47 0.09 -14.37 -4.12
CA GLU A 47 -1.13 -14.54 -3.33
C GLU A 47 -2.40 -14.17 -4.10
N GLY A 48 -2.30 -13.77 -5.38
CA GLY A 48 -3.46 -13.40 -6.21
C GLY A 48 -4.10 -12.04 -5.87
N ASN A 49 -3.47 -11.22 -5.04
CA ASN A 49 -4.01 -9.97 -4.50
C ASN A 49 -3.48 -8.71 -5.19
N LEU A 50 -2.88 -8.84 -6.37
CA LEU A 50 -2.24 -7.70 -7.05
C LEU A 50 -3.25 -6.61 -7.42
N ASP A 51 -4.45 -6.98 -7.89
CA ASP A 51 -5.49 -6.01 -8.21
C ASP A 51 -6.07 -5.33 -6.96
N TRP A 52 -6.24 -6.08 -5.87
CA TRP A 52 -6.65 -5.53 -4.58
C TRP A 52 -5.63 -4.53 -4.04
N LEU A 53 -4.34 -4.85 -4.13
CA LEU A 53 -3.26 -3.94 -3.76
C LEU A 53 -3.26 -2.69 -4.65
N ARG A 54 -3.50 -2.83 -5.95
CA ARG A 54 -3.58 -1.70 -6.88
C ARG A 54 -4.69 -0.72 -6.49
N LEU A 55 -5.91 -1.23 -6.33
CA LEU A 55 -7.08 -0.42 -5.97
C LEU A 55 -6.88 0.25 -4.60
N ALA A 56 -6.29 -0.48 -3.64
CA ALA A 56 -5.99 0.08 -2.33
C ALA A 56 -4.99 1.23 -2.39
N LEU A 57 -3.85 1.04 -3.09
CA LEU A 57 -2.84 2.08 -3.21
C LEU A 57 -3.38 3.29 -3.98
N ASP A 58 -4.12 3.06 -5.07
CA ASP A 58 -4.79 4.12 -5.84
C ASP A 58 -5.70 4.97 -4.94
N ALA A 59 -6.61 4.33 -4.20
CA ALA A 59 -7.52 5.05 -3.30
C ALA A 59 -6.80 5.77 -2.15
N LEU A 60 -5.74 5.18 -1.60
CA LEU A 60 -4.94 5.81 -0.54
C LEU A 60 -4.14 7.02 -1.04
N ILE A 61 -3.72 7.01 -2.30
CA ILE A 61 -2.97 8.11 -2.92
C ILE A 61 -3.91 9.22 -3.39
N ALA A 62 -5.06 8.88 -3.97
CA ALA A 62 -6.04 9.84 -4.48
C ALA A 62 -6.76 10.59 -3.34
N SER A 63 -7.06 9.89 -2.24
CA SER A 63 -7.75 10.44 -1.06
C SER A 63 -7.04 10.03 0.25
N PRO A 64 -5.86 10.63 0.55
CA PRO A 64 -5.02 10.22 1.69
C PRO A 64 -5.58 10.59 3.07
N ASP A 65 -6.36 11.68 3.14
CA ASP A 65 -6.77 12.33 4.39
C ASP A 65 -7.43 11.36 5.39
N GLY A 66 -6.78 11.19 6.54
CA GLY A 66 -7.27 10.35 7.65
C GLY A 66 -7.21 8.83 7.41
N ARG A 67 -6.70 8.40 6.25
CA ARG A 67 -6.66 6.98 5.83
C ARG A 67 -5.24 6.47 5.70
N ILE A 68 -4.35 7.24 5.06
CA ILE A 68 -3.02 6.77 4.70
C ILE A 68 -2.12 6.51 5.93
N GLY A 69 -2.20 7.37 6.95
CA GLY A 69 -1.47 7.22 8.21
C GLY A 69 -1.80 5.94 8.98
N GLN A 70 -2.92 5.28 8.69
CA GLN A 70 -3.26 3.99 9.30
C GLN A 70 -2.32 2.85 8.86
N PHE A 71 -1.58 3.05 7.76
CA PHE A 71 -0.60 2.11 7.24
C PHE A 71 0.84 2.48 7.62
N ALA A 72 1.02 3.53 8.43
CA ALA A 72 2.31 3.86 9.01
C ALA A 72 2.82 2.69 9.87
N GLY A 73 4.03 2.25 9.60
CA GLY A 73 4.73 1.29 10.46
C GLY A 73 5.17 1.96 11.77
N GLN A 74 5.59 1.16 12.75
CA GLN A 74 6.08 1.69 14.03
C GLN A 74 7.57 2.07 14.03
N GLN A 75 8.29 1.71 12.97
CA GLN A 75 9.76 1.80 12.94
C GLN A 75 10.28 3.19 12.55
N TYR A 76 9.54 3.90 11.70
CA TYR A 76 9.81 5.28 11.32
C TYR A 76 8.50 6.06 11.36
N PRO A 77 8.48 7.25 11.99
CA PRO A 77 7.26 8.05 12.12
C PRO A 77 6.97 8.78 10.81
N PHE A 78 6.52 8.05 9.79
CA PHE A 78 6.16 8.66 8.52
C PHE A 78 5.06 9.71 8.71
N SER A 79 5.24 10.86 8.09
CA SER A 79 4.14 11.78 7.81
C SER A 79 3.27 11.25 6.67
N ASP A 80 2.02 11.72 6.59
CA ASP A 80 1.11 11.35 5.50
C ASP A 80 1.70 11.69 4.11
N GLN A 81 2.42 12.81 3.99
CA GLN A 81 3.12 13.21 2.76
C GLN A 81 4.21 12.22 2.35
N GLU A 82 4.96 11.69 3.33
CA GLU A 82 6.01 10.71 3.07
C GLU A 82 5.41 9.35 2.68
N LEU A 83 4.32 8.94 3.32
CA LEU A 83 3.58 7.75 2.92
C LEU A 83 3.02 7.90 1.50
N GLU A 84 2.46 9.07 1.17
CA GLU A 84 1.95 9.35 -0.17
C GLU A 84 3.07 9.25 -1.20
N ALA A 85 4.22 9.88 -0.95
CA ALA A 85 5.38 9.82 -1.84
C ALA A 85 5.88 8.37 -2.04
N LEU A 86 5.95 7.60 -0.95
CA LEU A 86 6.36 6.19 -0.97
C LEU A 86 5.36 5.31 -1.73
N PHE A 87 4.06 5.50 -1.51
CA PHE A 87 3.01 4.75 -2.19
C PHE A 87 2.92 5.13 -3.67
N ARG A 88 3.08 6.41 -4.03
CA ARG A 88 3.21 6.85 -5.43
C ARG A 88 4.40 6.20 -6.12
N ARG A 89 5.56 6.14 -5.45
CA ARG A 89 6.75 5.45 -5.96
C ARG A 89 6.47 3.97 -6.21
N ALA A 90 5.83 3.30 -5.25
CA ALA A 90 5.46 1.90 -5.37
C ALA A 90 4.48 1.67 -6.53
N TYR A 91 3.42 2.48 -6.61
CA TYR A 91 2.41 2.38 -7.67
C TYR A 91 3.03 2.56 -9.06
N GLY A 92 3.80 3.63 -9.27
CA GLY A 92 4.44 3.89 -10.56
C GLY A 92 5.50 2.85 -10.95
N MET A 93 6.07 2.13 -9.99
CA MET A 93 7.00 1.04 -10.29
C MET A 93 6.28 -0.27 -10.66
N ILE A 94 5.12 -0.54 -10.05
CA ILE A 94 4.38 -1.79 -10.27
C ILE A 94 3.46 -1.69 -11.49
N TRP A 95 2.83 -0.52 -11.71
CA TRP A 95 1.90 -0.26 -12.80
C TRP A 95 2.28 1.01 -13.57
N PRO A 96 3.39 1.02 -14.31
CA PRO A 96 3.89 2.22 -15.00
C PRO A 96 2.93 2.76 -16.08
N ASP A 97 2.09 1.90 -16.65
CA ASP A 97 1.17 2.23 -17.73
C ASP A 97 -0.27 2.52 -17.24
N GLN A 98 -0.52 2.45 -15.93
CA GLN A 98 -1.84 2.74 -15.36
C GLN A 98 -1.80 4.11 -14.66
N PRO A 99 -2.64 5.07 -15.06
CA PRO A 99 -2.74 6.34 -14.34
C PRO A 99 -3.35 6.12 -12.96
N LEU A 100 -2.94 6.95 -12.00
CA LEU A 100 -3.65 7.11 -10.73
C LEU A 100 -5.00 7.78 -10.99
N SER A 101 -6.00 7.43 -10.19
CA SER A 101 -7.29 8.11 -10.20
C SER A 101 -7.15 9.55 -9.71
N GLU A 102 -8.00 10.44 -10.24
CA GLU A 102 -8.14 11.78 -9.67
C GLU A 102 -8.88 11.71 -8.32
N PRO A 103 -8.66 12.66 -7.40
CA PRO A 103 -9.40 12.70 -6.15
C PRO A 103 -10.92 12.74 -6.38
N GLY A 104 -11.64 11.74 -5.87
CA GLY A 104 -13.08 11.53 -6.05
C GLY A 104 -13.46 10.53 -7.14
N ASP A 105 -12.52 10.15 -8.01
CA ASP A 105 -12.72 9.14 -9.07
C ASP A 105 -12.12 7.77 -8.70
N GLU A 106 -11.45 7.65 -7.55
CA GLU A 106 -10.94 6.38 -7.08
C GLU A 106 -12.06 5.38 -6.78
N ALA A 107 -11.69 4.10 -6.68
CA ALA A 107 -12.61 3.11 -6.15
C ALA A 107 -13.07 3.52 -4.74
N ASP A 108 -14.39 3.61 -4.53
CA ASP A 108 -14.99 3.83 -3.23
C ASP A 108 -14.69 2.61 -2.33
N LEU A 109 -13.54 2.65 -1.65
CA LEU A 109 -13.04 1.59 -0.79
C LEU A 109 -13.25 1.94 0.68
N GLU A 110 -13.67 0.96 1.47
CA GLU A 110 -13.69 1.02 2.92
C GLU A 110 -12.70 -0.02 3.47
N PHE A 111 -11.67 0.43 4.18
CA PHE A 111 -10.69 -0.44 4.84
C PHE A 111 -11.27 -0.92 6.17
N VAL A 112 -11.68 -2.18 6.23
CA VAL A 112 -12.34 -2.75 7.42
C VAL A 112 -11.46 -3.81 8.07
N GLU A 113 -11.52 -3.89 9.39
CA GLU A 113 -10.98 -5.03 10.14
C GLU A 113 -11.84 -6.26 9.83
N MET A 114 -11.18 -7.34 9.40
CA MET A 114 -11.85 -8.58 9.01
C MET A 114 -10.88 -9.74 9.14
N SER A 115 -11.36 -10.92 9.51
CA SER A 115 -10.51 -12.11 9.53
C SER A 115 -10.13 -12.56 8.11
N ALA A 116 -9.09 -13.41 8.00
CA ALA A 116 -8.73 -13.99 6.71
C ALA A 116 -9.86 -14.89 6.17
N GLU A 117 -10.50 -15.68 7.03
CA GLU A 117 -11.61 -16.56 6.64
C GLU A 117 -12.81 -15.79 6.09
N GLU A 118 -13.16 -14.66 6.71
CA GLU A 118 -14.24 -13.78 6.21
C GLU A 118 -13.87 -13.14 4.86
N TRP A 119 -12.60 -12.80 4.65
CA TRP A 119 -12.13 -12.25 3.38
C TRP A 119 -12.14 -13.28 2.25
N ASP A 120 -11.70 -14.50 2.54
CA ASP A 120 -11.71 -15.60 1.56
C ASP A 120 -13.16 -15.93 1.16
N ALA A 121 -14.07 -15.99 2.13
CA ALA A 121 -15.50 -16.15 1.88
C ALA A 121 -16.10 -14.99 1.06
N PHE A 122 -15.65 -13.75 1.28
CA PHE A 122 -16.09 -12.57 0.54
C PHE A 122 -15.59 -12.57 -0.91
N THR A 123 -14.35 -13.00 -1.15
CA THR A 123 -13.71 -12.99 -2.47
C THR A 123 -13.92 -14.27 -3.28
N GLY A 124 -14.42 -15.34 -2.64
CA GLY A 124 -14.64 -16.64 -3.28
C GLY A 124 -13.33 -17.38 -3.58
N ALA A 125 -12.28 -17.10 -2.80
CA ALA A 125 -10.94 -17.70 -2.91
C ALA A 125 -10.85 -19.07 -2.22
#